data_AF-R7C7L8-F1
#
_entry.id   AF-R7C7L8-F1
#
_cell.length_a   1.000
_cell.length_b   1.000
_cell.length_c   1.000
_cell.angle_alpha   90.00
_cell.angle_beta   90.00
_cell.angle_gamma   90.00
#
_symmetry.space_group_name_H-M   'P 1'
#
loop_
_entity.id
_entity.type
_entity.pdbx_description
1 polymer ?
#
loop_
_entity_poly.entity_id
_entity_poly.type
_entity_poly.pdbx_seq_one_letter_code
_entity_poly.pdbx_strand_id
1 'polypeptide(L)'
;MEYAAEAISDEASEITPNDLAGDYACIAEIIGIENTILLHKHYRGQQITLPQRLYSVQYVVKEVERQLGTHSLSDLAKKYGYTERRLRQLIKEDSKL
;
A
#
# COMPACT_ATOMS: atom_id res chain seq x y z
N MET A 1 -17.44 -13.80 -10.08
CA MET A 1 -16.84 -12.63 -9.42
C MET A 1 -17.47 -11.32 -9.88
N GLU A 2 -17.91 -11.22 -11.13
CA GLU A 2 -18.56 -10.04 -11.73
C GLU A 2 -19.85 -9.57 -11.01
N TYR A 3 -20.74 -10.50 -10.67
CA TYR A 3 -21.99 -10.20 -9.94
C TYR A 3 -21.83 -9.53 -8.56
N ALA A 4 -20.71 -9.77 -7.87
CA ALA A 4 -20.49 -9.19 -6.55
C ALA A 4 -19.94 -7.77 -6.62
N ALA A 5 -19.37 -7.35 -7.76
CA ALA A 5 -18.94 -5.98 -7.98
C ALA A 5 -20.14 -5.09 -8.34
N GLU A 6 -21.06 -5.61 -9.15
CA GLU A 6 -22.29 -4.91 -9.59
C GLU A 6 -23.27 -4.59 -8.45
N ALA A 7 -23.39 -5.47 -7.45
CA ALA A 7 -24.22 -5.20 -6.27
C ALA A 7 -23.60 -4.17 -5.30
N ILE A 8 -22.26 -4.02 -5.31
CA ILE A 8 -21.56 -3.05 -4.46
C ILE A 8 -21.68 -1.64 -5.04
N SER A 9 -21.80 -1.50 -6.36
CA SER A 9 -21.92 -0.19 -7.03
C SER A 9 -23.26 0.49 -6.78
N ASP A 10 -24.37 -0.26 -6.66
CA ASP A 10 -25.69 0.35 -6.42
C ASP A 10 -25.81 0.91 -4.99
N GLU A 11 -25.32 0.18 -3.98
CA GLU A 11 -25.35 0.64 -2.58
C GLU A 11 -24.33 1.76 -2.31
N ALA A 12 -23.18 1.77 -2.99
CA ALA A 12 -22.15 2.79 -2.80
C ALA A 12 -22.52 4.16 -3.39
N SER A 13 -23.54 4.23 -4.25
CA SER A 13 -23.92 5.46 -4.95
C SER A 13 -24.65 6.49 -4.07
N GLU A 14 -25.24 6.05 -2.95
CA GLU A 14 -26.00 6.91 -2.03
C GLU A 14 -25.28 7.21 -0.71
N ILE A 15 -24.19 6.50 -0.42
CA ILE A 15 -23.44 6.63 0.83
C ILE A 15 -22.43 7.78 0.70
N THR A 16 -22.20 8.53 1.77
CA THR A 16 -21.10 9.48 1.88
C THR A 16 -20.08 9.03 2.92
N PRO A 17 -18.82 9.52 2.89
CA PRO A 17 -17.83 9.15 3.90
C PRO A 17 -18.27 9.42 5.34
N ASN A 18 -19.10 10.45 5.56
CA ASN A 18 -19.63 10.80 6.88
C ASN A 18 -20.63 9.78 7.44
N ASP A 19 -21.20 8.93 6.58
CA ASP A 19 -22.11 7.86 6.99
C ASP A 19 -21.34 6.62 7.49
N LEU A 20 -20.02 6.58 7.29
CA LEU A 20 -19.15 5.47 7.68
C LEU A 20 -18.59 5.65 9.09
N ALA A 21 -18.49 4.55 9.84
CA ALA A 21 -18.07 4.57 11.23
C ALA A 21 -16.56 4.76 11.40
N GLY A 22 -16.15 5.69 12.27
CA GLY A 22 -14.78 5.83 12.74
C GLY A 22 -13.78 6.05 11.60
N ASP A 23 -12.69 5.27 11.61
CA ASP A 23 -11.61 5.40 10.63
C ASP A 23 -12.05 5.12 9.19
N TYR A 24 -13.19 4.45 8.98
CA TYR A 24 -13.71 4.17 7.63
C TYR A 24 -14.11 5.44 6.87
N ALA A 25 -14.50 6.52 7.55
CA ALA A 25 -14.75 7.80 6.90
C ALA A 25 -13.47 8.34 6.26
N CYS A 26 -12.38 8.41 7.03
CA CYS A 26 -11.07 8.84 6.53
C CYS A 26 -10.54 7.91 5.43
N ILE A 27 -10.73 6.60 5.57
CA ILE A 27 -10.33 5.64 4.53
C ILE A 27 -11.12 5.90 3.24
N ALA A 28 -12.44 6.10 3.31
CA ALA A 28 -13.27 6.37 2.14
C ALA A 28 -12.95 7.70 1.45
N GLU A 29 -12.52 8.72 2.19
CA GLU A 29 -12.01 9.96 1.59
C GLU A 29 -10.71 9.74 0.78
N ILE A 30 -9.85 8.80 1.21
CA ILE A 30 -8.56 8.53 0.56
C ILE A 30 -8.71 7.60 -0.64
N ILE A 31 -9.44 6.49 -0.48
CA ILE A 31 -9.51 5.41 -1.48
C ILE A 31 -10.88 5.24 -2.13
N GLY A 32 -11.90 5.99 -1.70
CA GLY A 32 -13.28 5.86 -2.17
C GLY A 32 -14.12 4.87 -1.38
N ILE A 33 -15.45 5.02 -1.47
CA ILE A 33 -16.44 4.23 -0.72
C ILE A 33 -16.40 2.76 -1.15
N GLU A 34 -16.39 2.48 -2.45
CA GLU A 34 -16.35 1.11 -3.00
C GLU A 34 -15.17 0.31 -2.46
N ASN A 35 -13.97 0.91 -2.50
CA ASN A 35 -12.75 0.27 -1.99
C ASN A 35 -12.77 0.10 -0.46
N THR A 36 -13.43 1.01 0.25
CA THR A 36 -13.60 0.92 1.70
C THR A 36 -14.54 -0.21 2.09
N ILE A 37 -15.64 -0.40 1.35
CA ILE A 37 -16.56 -1.54 1.51
C ILE A 37 -15.81 -2.85 1.23
N LEU A 38 -15.01 -2.90 0.17
CA LEU A 38 -14.18 -4.06 -0.15
C LEU A 38 -13.20 -4.38 0.99
N LEU A 39 -12.50 -3.35 1.50
CA LEU A 39 -11.57 -3.48 2.61
C LEU A 39 -12.29 -4.00 3.88
N HIS A 40 -13.45 -3.44 4.23
CA HIS A 40 -14.25 -3.94 5.34
C HIS A 40 -14.67 -5.39 5.14
N LYS A 41 -15.16 -5.76 3.94
CA LYS A 41 -15.60 -7.13 3.63
C LYS A 41 -14.52 -8.18 3.88
N HIS A 42 -13.27 -7.87 3.53
CA HIS A 42 -12.15 -8.82 3.68
C HIS A 42 -11.52 -8.81 5.07
N TYR A 43 -11.56 -7.67 5.78
CA TYR A 43 -10.77 -7.48 7.00
C TYR A 43 -11.58 -7.24 8.27
N ARG A 44 -12.92 -7.15 8.19
CA ARG A 44 -13.77 -6.97 9.38
C ARG A 44 -13.51 -8.04 10.45
N GLY A 45 -13.43 -7.60 11.71
CA GLY A 45 -13.15 -8.46 12.86
C GLY A 45 -11.66 -8.74 13.11
N GLN A 46 -10.76 -8.29 12.23
CA GLN A 46 -9.30 -8.41 12.43
C GLN A 46 -8.72 -7.07 12.90
N GLN A 47 -7.69 -7.12 13.76
CA GLN A 47 -6.86 -5.96 14.06
C GLN A 47 -5.67 -5.96 13.10
N ILE A 48 -5.54 -4.92 12.27
CA ILE A 48 -4.46 -4.78 11.30
C ILE A 48 -3.61 -3.58 11.68
N THR A 49 -2.34 -3.82 11.98
CA THR A 49 -1.35 -2.76 12.16
C THR A 49 -0.69 -2.49 10.82
N LEU A 50 -0.89 -1.29 10.27
CA LEU A 50 -0.21 -0.89 9.04
C LEU A 50 1.26 -0.56 9.35
N PRO A 51 2.24 -1.32 8.81
CA PRO A 51 3.64 -1.02 9.00
C PRO A 51 4.02 0.27 8.27
N GLN A 52 5.00 0.99 8.80
CA GLN A 52 5.53 2.21 8.15
C GLN A 52 6.12 1.94 6.75
N ARG A 53 6.54 0.69 6.48
CA ARG A 53 7.09 0.28 5.19
C ARG A 53 6.02 -0.42 4.36
N LEU A 54 5.72 0.17 3.22
CA LEU A 54 4.74 -0.38 2.28
C LEU A 54 5.30 -1.54 1.45
N TYR A 55 6.55 -1.42 1.00
CA TYR A 55 7.15 -2.37 0.05
C TYR A 55 7.99 -3.43 0.75
N SER A 56 7.96 -4.66 0.21
CA SER A 56 8.85 -5.73 0.64
C SER A 56 10.30 -5.41 0.30
N VAL A 57 11.23 -5.96 1.10
CA VAL A 57 12.67 -5.79 0.86
C VAL A 57 13.06 -6.26 -0.55
N GLN A 58 12.54 -7.41 -0.97
CA GLN A 58 12.81 -7.99 -2.30
C GLN A 58 12.35 -7.09 -3.43
N TYR A 59 11.18 -6.46 -3.30
CA TYR A 59 10.69 -5.51 -4.30
C TYR A 59 11.59 -4.28 -4.37
N VAL A 60 11.98 -3.74 -3.21
CA VAL A 60 12.84 -2.55 -3.13
C VAL A 60 14.21 -2.81 -3.74
N VAL A 61 14.84 -3.96 -3.47
CA VAL A 61 16.15 -4.30 -4.04
C VAL A 61 16.07 -4.37 -5.57
N LYS A 62 15.10 -5.12 -6.11
CA LYS A 62 14.91 -5.25 -7.57
C LYS A 62 14.66 -3.90 -8.24
N GLU A 63 13.83 -3.06 -7.64
CA GLU A 63 13.50 -1.77 -8.23
C GLU A 63 14.68 -0.79 -8.15
N VAL A 64 15.50 -0.88 -7.10
CA VAL A 64 16.72 -0.09 -6.97
C VAL A 64 17.75 -0.51 -8.01
N GLU A 65 17.97 -1.80 -8.21
CA GLU A 65 18.86 -2.31 -9.27
C GLU A 65 18.40 -1.89 -10.67
N ARG A 66 17.09 -1.89 -10.93
CA ARG A 66 16.52 -1.44 -12.20
C ARG A 66 16.71 0.05 -12.46
N GLN A 67 16.66 0.87 -11.42
CA GLN A 67 16.75 2.34 -11.51
C GLN A 67 18.17 2.87 -11.28
N LEU A 68 19.13 1.98 -10.99
CA LEU A 68 20.53 2.30 -10.78
C LEU A 68 21.12 2.82 -12.10
N GLY A 69 21.34 4.14 -12.17
CA GLY A 69 21.82 4.84 -13.36
C GLY A 69 20.93 6.01 -13.78
N THR A 70 19.63 5.96 -13.47
CA THR A 70 18.69 7.08 -13.71
C THR A 70 18.48 7.91 -12.45
N HIS A 71 18.50 7.26 -11.28
CA HIS A 71 18.34 7.93 -9.99
C HIS A 71 19.55 7.68 -9.09
N SER A 72 19.83 8.65 -8.22
CA SER A 72 20.86 8.47 -7.20
C SER A 72 20.36 7.50 -6.12
N LEU A 73 21.30 6.79 -5.48
CA LEU A 73 20.95 5.90 -4.38
C LEU A 73 20.31 6.65 -3.20
N SER A 74 20.65 7.93 -3.01
CA SER A 74 20.07 8.79 -1.98
C SER A 74 18.57 8.99 -2.19
N ASP A 75 18.17 9.27 -3.43
CA ASP A 75 16.77 9.54 -3.79
C ASP A 75 15.94 8.27 -3.63
N LEU A 76 16.48 7.13 -4.05
CA LEU A 76 15.83 5.83 -3.88
C LEU A 76 15.71 5.46 -2.40
N ALA A 77 16.74 5.72 -1.58
CA ALA A 77 16.69 5.48 -0.15
C ALA A 77 15.57 6.30 0.52
N LYS A 78 15.45 7.60 0.20
CA LYS A 78 14.37 8.46 0.69
C LYS A 78 12.99 7.96 0.24
N LYS A 79 12.84 7.62 -1.05
CA LYS A 79 11.58 7.12 -1.62
C LYS A 79 11.07 5.85 -0.92
N TYR A 80 11.96 4.92 -0.59
CA TYR A 80 11.60 3.65 0.05
C TYR A 80 11.71 3.68 1.58
N GLY A 81 12.01 4.83 2.19
CA GLY A 81 12.09 4.98 3.65
C GLY A 81 13.29 4.26 4.28
N TYR A 82 14.41 4.15 3.55
CA TYR A 82 15.66 3.58 4.03
C TYR A 82 16.74 4.65 4.19
N THR A 83 17.73 4.36 5.04
CA THR A 83 19.02 5.05 4.95
C THR A 83 19.82 4.46 3.80
N GLU A 84 20.65 5.26 3.13
CA GLU A 84 21.54 4.77 2.07
C GLU A 84 22.40 3.60 2.55
N ARG A 85 22.90 3.66 3.80
CA ARG A 85 23.68 2.58 4.39
C ARG A 85 22.90 1.27 4.42
N ARG A 86 21.63 1.28 4.87
CA ARG A 86 20.81 0.07 4.92
C ARG A 86 20.47 -0.41 3.51
N LEU A 87 20.16 0.50 2.59
CA LEU A 87 19.86 0.14 1.21
C LEU A 87 21.05 -0.57 0.53
N ARG A 88 22.28 -0.07 0.71
CA ARG A 88 23.51 -0.74 0.24
C ARG A 88 23.70 -2.13 0.83
N GLN A 89 23.36 -2.31 2.11
CA GLN A 89 23.43 -3.62 2.76
C GLN A 89 22.41 -4.59 2.15
N LEU A 90 21.17 -4.16 1.94
CA LEU A 90 20.12 -4.99 1.36
C LEU A 90 20.48 -5.47 -0.05
N ILE A 91 21.01 -4.57 -0.89
CA ILE A 91 21.48 -4.94 -2.24
C ILE A 91 22.59 -5.99 -2.15
N LYS A 92 23.58 -5.78 -1.28
CA LYS A 92 24.70 -6.71 -1.10
C LYS A 92 24.29 -8.06 -0.49
N GLU A 93 23.27 -8.08 0.35
CA GLU A 93 22.68 -9.30 0.92
C GLU A 93 21.98 -10.11 -0.18
N ASP A 94 21.27 -9.44 -1.09
CA ASP A 94 20.58 -10.08 -2.22
C ASP A 94 21.57 -10.63 -3.27
N SER A 95 22.64 -9.88 -3.61
CA SER A 95 23.67 -10.35 -4.56
C SER A 95 24.52 -11.52 -4.06
N LYS A 96 24.34 -11.96 -2.80
CA LYS A 96 25.04 -13.10 -2.20
C LYS A 96 24.21 -14.39 -2.18
N LEU A 97 22.93 -14.29 -2.54
CA LEU A 97 22.05 -15.44 -2.80
C LEU A 97 22.19 -15.88 -4.26
#